data_AF-A0A3B4WXK3-F1
#
_entry.id   AF-A0A3B4WXK3-F1
#
_cell.length_a   1.000
_cell.length_b   1.000
_cell.length_c   1.000
_cell.angle_alpha   90.00
_cell.angle_beta   90.00
_cell.angle_gamma   90.00
#
_symmetry.space_group_name_H-M   'P 1'
#
loop_
_entity.id
_entity.type
_entity.pdbx_description
1 polymer ?
#
loop_
_entity_poly.entity_id
_entity_poly.type
_entity_poly.pdbx_seq_one_letter_code
_entity_poly.pdbx_strand_id
1 'polypeptide(L)'
;CKCNSGNFKTMDSENQNIQTQSVMEDQRVQTCNVYRTDPDLPHRFNNPDCFHGYSQKTNHPLYRTSNQMYGSKRPTVHDIQTQFKVTSRRFSEAMLQSGMYRDHGFNTSVEKTRVMVSTATQENRSSLHHLYHYGNRSNDQDGNK
;
A
#
# COMPACT_ATOMS: atom_id res chain seq x y z
N CYS A 1 -13.20 66.01 -37.32
CA CYS A 1 -11.92 66.70 -37.60
C CYS A 1 -10.81 65.67 -37.64
N LYS A 2 -10.23 65.43 -38.83
CA LYS A 2 -9.04 64.59 -39.02
C LYS A 2 -7.82 65.43 -38.65
N CYS A 3 -6.92 64.88 -37.84
CA CYS A 3 -5.52 65.31 -37.79
C CYS A 3 -4.67 64.05 -37.99
N ASN A 4 -3.88 64.07 -39.06
CA ASN A 4 -2.95 63.03 -39.46
C ASN A 4 -1.57 63.69 -39.54
N SER A 5 -0.56 63.14 -38.86
CA SER A 5 0.84 63.19 -39.30
C SER A 5 1.77 62.61 -38.22
N GLY A 6 2.54 61.59 -38.57
CA GLY A 6 3.67 61.14 -37.77
C GLY A 6 4.06 59.68 -37.96
N ASN A 7 4.28 59.25 -39.21
CA ASN A 7 5.00 58.00 -39.49
C ASN A 7 6.50 58.27 -39.41
N PHE A 8 7.23 57.51 -38.60
CA PHE A 8 8.67 57.31 -38.78
C PHE A 8 8.98 55.80 -38.69
N LYS A 9 9.39 55.23 -39.83
CA LYS A 9 10.16 53.98 -39.95
C LYS A 9 11.42 54.36 -40.74
N THR A 10 12.62 53.86 -40.41
CA THR A 10 13.17 52.53 -40.78
C THR A 10 14.46 52.29 -39.97
N MET A 11 14.64 51.11 -39.34
CA MET A 11 15.67 50.04 -39.56
C MET A 11 17.08 50.53 -39.99
N ASP A 12 18.22 50.05 -39.48
CA ASP A 12 18.70 48.66 -39.41
C ASP A 12 19.78 48.40 -38.33
N SER A 13 19.71 47.19 -37.77
CA SER A 13 20.76 46.21 -37.44
C SER A 13 22.26 46.62 -37.38
N GLU A 14 22.88 46.35 -36.23
CA GLU A 14 24.13 45.57 -36.02
C GLU A 14 24.91 46.05 -34.77
N ASN A 15 24.93 45.25 -33.69
CA ASN A 15 26.16 44.64 -33.16
C ASN A 15 25.99 44.02 -31.75
N GLN A 16 26.16 42.69 -31.75
CA GLN A 16 26.93 41.87 -30.80
C GLN A 16 26.44 41.84 -29.34
N ASN A 17 25.67 40.81 -28.97
CA ASN A 17 26.18 39.52 -28.47
C ASN A 17 27.06 39.68 -27.21
N ILE A 18 26.43 39.59 -26.05
CA ILE A 18 26.78 38.77 -24.86
C ILE A 18 25.70 39.11 -23.83
N GLN A 19 24.76 38.20 -23.57
CA GLN A 19 24.44 37.74 -22.20
C GLN A 19 23.28 36.73 -22.27
N THR A 20 23.59 35.50 -21.85
CA THR A 20 22.64 34.50 -21.33
C THR A 20 21.72 33.84 -22.35
N GLN A 21 22.32 32.98 -23.18
CA GLN A 21 21.75 31.67 -23.45
C GLN A 21 21.51 30.94 -22.11
N SER A 22 20.30 31.04 -21.59
CA SER A 22 19.69 29.98 -20.81
C SER A 22 18.24 29.85 -21.25
N VAL A 23 18.04 29.67 -22.54
CA VAL A 23 16.87 28.95 -23.03
C VAL A 23 17.13 27.50 -22.62
N MET A 24 16.87 27.21 -21.34
CA MET A 24 16.77 25.85 -20.84
C MET A 24 15.62 25.26 -21.64
N GLU A 25 15.95 24.50 -22.67
CA GLU A 25 15.01 23.63 -23.33
C GLU A 25 14.39 22.78 -22.22
N ASP A 26 13.13 23.06 -21.90
CA ASP A 26 12.34 22.35 -20.88
C ASP A 26 12.00 20.96 -21.42
N GLN A 27 13.05 20.22 -21.77
CA GLN A 27 13.01 18.84 -22.12
C GLN A 27 12.80 18.13 -20.80
N ARG A 28 11.52 18.06 -20.38
CA ARG A 28 11.03 17.52 -19.10
C ARG A 28 11.94 16.40 -18.59
N VAL A 29 12.87 16.79 -17.72
CA VAL A 29 13.96 15.88 -17.33
C VAL A 29 13.34 14.84 -16.41
N GLN A 30 13.29 13.60 -16.89
CA GLN A 30 12.86 12.47 -16.07
C GLN A 30 13.98 12.08 -15.10
N THR A 31 13.61 11.60 -13.92
CA THR A 31 14.61 11.21 -12.91
C THR A 31 15.45 10.02 -13.38
N CYS A 32 14.88 9.11 -14.17
CA CYS A 32 15.61 7.99 -14.78
C CYS A 32 16.69 8.41 -15.79
N ASN A 33 16.59 9.61 -16.38
CA ASN A 33 17.61 10.13 -17.31
C ASN A 33 18.86 10.63 -16.56
N VAL A 34 18.72 11.02 -15.30
CA VAL A 34 19.78 11.62 -14.48
C VAL A 34 20.33 10.62 -13.47
N TYR A 35 19.48 9.76 -12.93
CA TYR A 35 19.80 8.81 -11.88
C TYR A 35 19.38 7.40 -12.26
N ARG A 36 20.05 6.40 -11.67
CA ARG A 36 19.61 5.01 -11.74
C ARG A 36 18.38 4.83 -10.84
N THR A 37 17.22 4.61 -11.46
CA THR A 37 15.94 4.38 -10.78
C THR A 37 15.56 2.90 -10.80
N ASP A 38 14.76 2.48 -9.83
CA ASP A 38 14.13 1.13 -9.82
C ASP A 38 13.13 1.00 -10.99
N PRO A 39 13.06 -0.15 -11.71
CA PRO A 39 12.04 -0.38 -12.73
C PRO A 39 10.60 -0.30 -12.20
N ASP A 40 10.35 -0.60 -10.92
CA ASP A 40 9.01 -0.52 -10.30
C ASP A 40 8.72 0.84 -9.62
N LEU A 41 9.51 1.87 -9.94
CA LEU A 41 9.30 3.20 -9.40
C LEU A 41 8.00 3.82 -9.95
N PRO A 42 7.07 4.29 -9.09
CA PRO A 42 5.85 4.94 -9.57
C PRO A 42 6.14 6.11 -10.51
N HIS A 43 5.35 6.20 -11.60
CA HIS A 43 5.55 7.19 -12.67
C HIS A 43 5.62 8.65 -12.17
N ARG A 44 4.93 8.95 -11.05
CA ARG A 44 4.97 10.27 -10.41
C ARG A 44 6.36 10.65 -9.89
N PHE A 45 7.17 9.69 -9.45
CA PHE A 45 8.56 9.93 -9.05
C PHE A 45 9.52 9.94 -10.24
N ASN A 46 9.13 9.37 -11.39
CA ASN A 46 9.92 9.54 -12.60
C ASN A 46 9.78 10.94 -13.22
N ASN A 47 8.61 11.55 -13.06
CA ASN A 47 8.30 12.86 -13.65
C ASN A 47 8.10 13.90 -12.53
N PRO A 48 9.09 14.77 -12.27
CA PRO A 48 8.96 15.82 -11.25
C PRO A 48 7.78 16.75 -11.55
N ASP A 49 7.35 16.80 -12.82
CA ASP A 49 6.23 17.63 -13.23
C ASP A 49 4.89 17.24 -12.61
N CYS A 50 4.73 15.98 -12.21
CA CYS A 50 3.50 15.44 -11.64
C CYS A 50 3.17 16.05 -10.25
N PHE A 51 4.13 16.71 -9.61
CA PHE A 51 3.92 17.45 -8.37
C PHE A 51 3.39 18.86 -8.64
N HIS A 52 2.07 18.97 -8.64
CA HIS A 52 1.34 20.25 -8.77
C HIS A 52 1.20 20.97 -7.43
N GLY A 53 0.91 22.27 -7.47
CA GLY A 53 0.67 23.09 -6.28
C GLY A 53 1.92 23.71 -5.66
N TYR A 54 3.10 23.35 -6.16
CA TYR A 54 4.35 24.03 -5.86
C TYR A 54 4.58 25.15 -6.87
N SER A 55 4.66 26.38 -6.40
CA SER A 55 5.07 27.56 -7.18
C SER A 55 4.88 28.78 -6.30
N GLN A 56 5.67 29.83 -6.55
CA GLN A 56 5.37 31.14 -6.00
C GLN A 56 4.08 31.64 -6.62
N LYS A 57 3.00 31.68 -5.83
CA LYS A 57 1.83 32.48 -6.18
C LYS A 57 2.28 33.93 -6.35
N THR A 58 1.71 34.61 -7.34
CA THR A 58 1.95 36.04 -7.57
C THR A 58 1.36 36.83 -6.40
N ASN A 59 2.19 37.07 -5.38
CA ASN A 59 1.86 37.90 -4.23
C ASN A 59 2.53 39.26 -4.36
N HIS A 60 1.93 40.27 -3.75
CA HIS A 60 2.50 41.61 -3.73
C HIS A 60 3.88 41.59 -3.03
N PRO A 61 4.93 42.18 -3.62
CA PRO A 61 6.29 42.09 -3.09
C PRO A 61 6.44 42.68 -1.68
N LEU A 62 5.61 43.66 -1.29
CA LEU A 62 5.60 44.25 0.06
C LEU A 62 4.83 43.42 1.10
N TYR A 63 3.95 42.50 0.68
CA TYR A 63 3.10 41.71 1.58
C TYR A 63 3.49 40.23 1.54
N ARG A 64 4.76 39.96 1.87
CA ARG A 64 5.31 38.61 1.96
C ARG A 64 5.34 38.15 3.41
N THR A 65 4.91 36.91 3.64
CA THR A 65 5.03 36.25 4.95
C THR A 65 6.04 35.12 4.87
N SER A 66 6.67 34.77 5.98
CA SER A 66 7.61 33.64 6.06
C SER A 66 6.96 32.31 5.64
N ASN A 67 5.68 32.12 5.98
CA ASN A 67 4.92 30.93 5.62
C ASN A 67 4.75 30.77 4.09
N GLN A 68 4.76 31.86 3.32
CA GLN A 68 4.70 31.79 1.85
C GLN A 68 5.96 31.15 1.23
N MET A 69 7.06 31.05 1.98
CA MET A 69 8.27 30.36 1.52
C MET A 69 8.05 28.84 1.42
N TYR A 70 7.24 28.28 2.32
CA TYR A 70 6.93 26.86 2.30
C TYR A 70 6.09 26.50 1.06
N GLY A 71 6.50 25.44 0.34
CA GLY A 71 5.83 25.02 -0.90
C GLY A 71 6.03 25.95 -2.11
N SER A 72 6.80 27.03 -1.97
CA SER A 72 7.04 27.98 -3.07
C SER A 72 7.94 27.45 -4.17
N LYS A 73 8.85 26.53 -3.83
CA LYS A 73 9.79 25.89 -4.75
C LYS A 73 9.24 24.56 -5.23
N ARG A 74 9.33 24.32 -6.54
CA ARG A 74 8.94 23.05 -7.16
C ARG A 74 9.99 21.97 -6.89
N PRO A 75 9.60 20.72 -6.60
CA PRO A 75 10.52 19.59 -6.55
C PRO A 75 11.24 19.41 -7.88
N THR A 76 12.55 19.16 -7.81
CA THR A 76 13.42 18.87 -8.95
C THR A 76 13.80 17.39 -8.97
N VAL A 77 14.42 16.92 -10.05
CA VAL A 77 14.90 15.52 -10.15
C VAL A 77 15.87 15.11 -9.03
N HIS A 78 16.51 16.08 -8.38
CA HIS A 78 17.45 15.87 -7.27
C HIS A 78 16.75 15.73 -5.92
N ASP A 79 15.51 16.21 -5.80
CA ASP A 79 14.71 16.13 -4.58
C ASP A 79 13.87 14.84 -4.53
N ILE A 80 13.69 14.18 -5.67
CA ILE A 80 12.84 13.00 -5.84
C ILE A 80 13.59 11.71 -5.50
N GLN A 81 12.88 10.77 -4.87
CA GLN A 81 13.39 9.45 -4.53
C GLN A 81 13.61 8.57 -5.77
N THR A 82 14.71 7.84 -5.81
CA THR A 82 15.04 6.89 -6.89
C THR A 82 14.44 5.50 -6.67
N GLN A 83 13.96 5.23 -5.45
CA GLN A 83 13.30 3.99 -5.05
C GLN A 83 12.13 4.29 -4.12
N PHE A 84 11.03 3.58 -4.28
CA PHE A 84 9.84 3.72 -3.44
C PHE A 84 9.34 2.34 -3.03
N LYS A 85 9.54 1.97 -1.76
CA LYS A 85 9.10 0.68 -1.20
C LYS A 85 7.89 0.92 -0.32
N VAL A 86 6.71 0.61 -0.85
CA VAL A 86 5.44 0.72 -0.12
C VAL A 86 5.02 -0.64 0.43
N THR A 87 4.45 -0.63 1.63
CA THR A 87 3.77 -1.78 2.19
C THR A 87 2.28 -1.71 1.82
N SER A 88 1.76 -2.78 1.22
CA SER A 88 0.34 -2.84 0.89
C SER A 88 -0.49 -3.13 2.14
N ARG A 89 -1.50 -2.31 2.44
CA ARG A 89 -2.43 -2.56 3.55
C ARG A 89 -3.68 -3.36 3.13
N ARG A 90 -3.75 -3.84 1.89
CA ARG A 90 -4.96 -4.46 1.32
C ARG A 90 -5.51 -5.62 2.14
N PHE A 91 -4.63 -6.51 2.62
CA PHE A 91 -5.01 -7.61 3.50
C PHE A 91 -5.64 -7.12 4.81
N SER A 92 -4.96 -6.20 5.49
CA SER A 92 -5.45 -5.66 6.76
C SER A 92 -6.73 -4.84 6.58
N GLU A 93 -6.87 -4.09 5.48
CA GLU A 93 -8.10 -3.38 5.14
C GLU A 93 -9.29 -4.33 4.99
N ALA A 94 -9.09 -5.45 4.29
CA ALA A 94 -10.13 -6.47 4.12
C ALA A 94 -10.55 -7.06 5.48
N MET A 95 -9.59 -7.37 6.37
CA MET A 95 -9.90 -7.88 7.72
C MET A 95 -10.51 -6.81 8.64
N LEU A 96 -10.15 -5.54 8.48
CA LEU A 96 -10.72 -4.46 9.29
C LEU A 96 -12.23 -4.28 9.03
N GLN A 97 -12.70 -4.59 7.81
CA GLN A 97 -14.11 -4.52 7.45
C GLN A 97 -14.97 -5.52 8.25
N SER A 98 -14.42 -6.65 8.70
CA SER A 98 -15.17 -7.64 9.48
C SER A 98 -15.39 -7.25 10.95
N GLY A 99 -14.80 -6.14 11.41
CA GLY A 99 -14.95 -5.65 12.77
C GLY A 99 -14.21 -6.48 13.81
N MET A 100 -14.61 -6.34 15.08
CA MET A 100 -13.96 -7.04 16.20
C MET A 100 -14.36 -8.51 16.21
N TYR A 101 -13.37 -9.40 16.29
CA TYR A 101 -13.59 -10.83 16.42
C TYR A 101 -14.42 -11.14 17.67
N ARG A 102 -15.38 -12.05 17.52
CA ARG A 102 -16.18 -12.63 18.61
C ARG A 102 -16.19 -14.14 18.48
N ASP A 103 -16.01 -14.81 19.60
CA ASP A 103 -16.16 -16.25 19.67
C ASP A 103 -17.63 -16.61 19.96
N HIS A 104 -18.20 -17.46 19.11
CA HIS A 104 -19.55 -18.01 19.22
C HIS A 104 -19.54 -19.55 19.22
N GLY A 105 -18.37 -20.17 19.36
CA GLY A 105 -18.23 -21.62 19.43
C GLY A 105 -18.56 -22.17 20.81
N PHE A 106 -19.18 -23.36 20.85
CA PHE A 106 -19.29 -24.14 22.09
C PHE A 106 -18.00 -24.93 22.33
N ASN A 107 -17.61 -25.09 23.59
CA ASN A 107 -16.54 -26.01 23.95
C ASN A 107 -17.05 -27.45 23.84
N THR A 108 -16.67 -28.14 22.76
CA THR A 108 -16.99 -29.55 22.50
C THR A 108 -15.78 -30.46 22.69
N SER A 109 -14.71 -29.98 23.30
CA SER A 109 -13.54 -30.82 23.54
C SER A 109 -13.90 -31.91 24.54
N VAL A 110 -13.79 -33.17 24.13
CA VAL A 110 -13.82 -34.29 25.06
C VAL A 110 -12.59 -34.19 25.96
N GLU A 111 -12.78 -34.33 27.27
CA GLU A 111 -11.68 -34.32 28.22
C GLU A 111 -10.71 -35.48 27.91
N LYS A 112 -9.47 -35.13 27.59
CA LYS A 112 -8.37 -36.08 27.35
C LYS A 112 -7.43 -36.02 28.54
N THR A 113 -7.78 -36.69 29.64
CA THR A 113 -6.78 -36.84 30.70
C THR A 113 -5.72 -37.82 30.23
N ARG A 114 -4.45 -37.61 30.65
CA ARG A 114 -3.34 -38.47 30.24
C ARG A 114 -3.52 -39.94 30.67
N VAL A 115 -4.45 -40.19 31.59
CA VAL A 115 -4.75 -41.49 32.20
C VAL A 115 -6.10 -42.04 31.74
N MET A 116 -7.11 -41.19 31.51
CA MET A 116 -8.43 -41.63 31.05
C MET A 116 -8.39 -41.89 29.55
N VAL A 117 -8.77 -43.11 29.24
CA VAL A 117 -8.95 -43.63 27.90
C VAL A 117 -10.10 -42.90 27.20
N SER A 118 -9.97 -42.65 25.90
CA SER A 118 -10.97 -41.87 25.14
C SER A 118 -12.38 -42.46 25.31
N THR A 119 -13.42 -41.62 25.30
CA THR A 119 -14.82 -42.08 25.44
C THR A 119 -15.15 -43.19 24.44
N ALA A 120 -14.74 -43.07 23.18
CA ALA A 120 -14.88 -44.12 22.16
C ALA A 120 -14.24 -45.46 22.54
N THR A 121 -13.15 -45.43 23.33
CA THR A 121 -12.49 -46.63 23.83
C THR A 121 -13.11 -47.12 25.14
N GLN A 122 -13.69 -46.24 25.97
CA GLN A 122 -14.49 -46.62 27.14
C GLN A 122 -15.76 -47.38 26.72
N GLU A 123 -16.41 -46.96 25.63
CA GLU A 123 -17.60 -47.61 25.05
C GLU A 123 -17.29 -49.04 24.57
N ASN A 124 -16.10 -49.24 24.00
CA ASN A 124 -15.60 -50.56 23.62
C ASN A 124 -15.23 -51.44 24.83
N ARG A 125 -14.81 -50.85 25.95
CA ARG A 125 -14.52 -51.60 27.19
C ARG A 125 -15.80 -52.03 27.91
N SER A 126 -16.83 -51.17 27.94
CA SER A 126 -18.12 -51.49 28.56
C SER A 126 -18.86 -52.56 27.75
N SER A 127 -18.83 -52.51 26.42
CA SER A 127 -19.46 -53.51 25.55
C SER A 127 -18.83 -54.89 25.70
N LEU A 128 -17.50 -54.98 25.77
CA LEU A 128 -16.79 -56.24 26.01
C LEU A 128 -17.14 -56.83 27.38
N HIS A 129 -17.14 -56.02 28.45
CA HIS A 129 -17.52 -56.49 29.79
C HIS A 129 -18.95 -57.07 29.82
N HIS A 130 -19.88 -56.43 29.12
CA HIS A 130 -21.27 -56.91 29.01
C HIS A 130 -21.37 -58.26 28.26
N LEU A 131 -20.53 -58.45 27.22
CA LEU A 131 -20.49 -59.69 26.44
C LEU A 131 -19.95 -60.88 27.27
N TYR A 132 -18.91 -60.66 28.08
CA TYR A 132 -18.36 -61.72 28.95
C TYR A 132 -19.32 -62.15 30.06
N HIS A 133 -20.16 -61.25 30.58
CA HIS A 133 -21.14 -61.59 31.61
C HIS A 133 -22.38 -62.31 31.08
N TYR A 134 -22.81 -62.05 29.83
CA TYR A 134 -23.95 -62.73 29.21
C TYR A 134 -23.59 -63.99 28.41
N GLY A 135 -22.36 -64.09 27.87
CA GLY A 135 -21.92 -65.24 27.08
C GLY A 135 -21.59 -66.49 27.90
N ASN A 136 -21.32 -66.36 29.20
CA ASN A 136 -21.04 -67.50 30.08
C ASN A 136 -22.29 -68.22 30.61
N ARG A 137 -23.50 -67.78 30.23
CA ARG A 137 -24.76 -68.39 30.68
C ARG A 137 -25.32 -69.44 29.72
N SER A 138 -24.59 -69.78 28.65
CA SER A 138 -25.10 -70.60 27.53
C SER A 138 -24.52 -72.01 27.43
N ASN A 139 -23.52 -72.38 28.23
CA ASN A 139 -22.73 -73.61 28.00
C ASN A 139 -23.03 -74.78 28.95
N ASP A 140 -23.97 -74.64 29.88
CA ASP A 140 -24.45 -75.76 30.69
C ASP A 140 -25.87 -76.08 30.25
N GLN A 141 -26.05 -77.01 29.30
CA GLN A 141 -27.16 -77.96 29.11
C GLN A 141 -27.08 -78.54 27.69
N ASP A 142 -26.51 -79.74 27.56
CA ASP A 142 -27.11 -80.88 26.85
C ASP A 142 -26.05 -81.87 26.36
N GLY A 143 -26.12 -83.08 26.90
CA GLY A 143 -25.27 -84.20 26.52
C GLY A 143 -25.72 -85.50 27.18
N ASN A 144 -27.01 -85.84 27.09
CA ASN A 144 -27.51 -87.16 27.45
C ASN A 144 -28.44 -87.68 26.34
N LYS A 145 -27.95 -88.62 25.53
CA LYS A 145 -28.68 -89.71 24.87
C LYS A 145 -27.73 -90.59 24.07
#